data_AF-A0A6N7GST7-F1
#
_entry.id   AF-A0A6N7GST7-F1
#
_cell.length_a   1.000
_cell.length_b   1.000
_cell.length_c   1.000
_cell.angle_alpha   90.00
_cell.angle_beta   90.00
_cell.angle_gamma   90.00
#
_symmetry.space_group_name_H-M   'P 1'
#
loop_
_entity.id
_entity.type
_entity.pdbx_description
1 polymer ?
#
loop_
_entity_poly.entity_id
_entity_poly.type
_entity_poly.pdbx_seq_one_letter_code
_entity_poly.pdbx_strand_id
1 'polypeptide(L)'
;MIAADLPSLRHLRMFEAVARLESLSRAAAEVSRSQPAVTQALANLEKTLGATLLERRHSGSYLTQCGGILHLRTQRLISQIRQALLKPQVGPPFLDKGRLSSLEHKITSTHVRSLVALAESSSIEAAARTVDVTPRSLCRSVSDLEHLLGHPLTHHTAYGLTTTLGGAELARRLKLAMREIEHARDEIGMVCGQAETRISVGAIPQCSMYILSAAVDDLLHQYPSAQVMIADGPYDTLLNDLRTGRIDFLFGILRRPDWVRDVHEEPLFSDPYSIVVRTGHPLTRKRELRLEDLAAYDWILPRPGAPRRRAFEWMFSGMSRQPTSRVETSALDVQVSLIAASDRITLMSTQEARRESAGGSIVALPFQPQVARMLDGVTTRADWHPTSVQLSFLERLRQHAGRINTPAVHPHRGRRMGRKLPAPAA
;
A
#
# COMPACT_ATOMS: atom_id res chain seq x y z
N MET A 1 5.59 4.46 -10.71
CA MET A 1 6.63 5.36 -11.25
C MET A 1 6.45 6.74 -10.66
N ILE A 2 7.55 7.43 -10.36
CA ILE A 2 7.53 8.85 -9.98
C ILE A 2 7.26 9.64 -11.26
N ALA A 3 6.30 10.56 -11.25
CA ALA A 3 6.00 11.38 -12.43
C ALA A 3 7.25 12.20 -12.85
N ALA A 4 7.57 12.21 -14.16
CA ALA A 4 8.72 12.94 -14.69
C ALA A 4 8.62 14.46 -14.46
N ASP A 5 7.38 14.97 -14.34
CA ASP A 5 7.03 16.38 -14.23
C ASP A 5 6.80 16.85 -12.77
N LEU A 6 7.45 16.21 -11.80
CA LEU A 6 7.36 16.69 -10.42
C LEU A 6 8.08 18.03 -10.24
N PRO A 7 7.49 18.96 -9.47
CA PRO A 7 8.14 20.20 -9.08
C PRO A 7 9.55 20.01 -8.51
N SER A 8 10.42 20.97 -8.80
CA SER A 8 11.77 21.02 -8.23
C SER A 8 11.72 21.09 -6.71
N LEU A 9 12.45 20.20 -6.03
CA LEU A 9 12.57 20.18 -4.58
C LEU A 9 13.10 21.51 -4.02
N ARG A 10 13.93 22.20 -4.80
CA ARG A 10 14.40 23.55 -4.46
C ARG A 10 13.26 24.57 -4.47
N HIS A 11 12.40 24.54 -5.48
CA HIS A 11 11.25 25.46 -5.56
C HIS A 11 10.26 25.16 -4.43
N LEU A 12 9.99 23.89 -4.15
CA LEU A 12 9.12 23.49 -3.03
C LEU A 12 9.63 24.03 -1.68
N ARG A 13 10.94 23.97 -1.43
CA ARG A 13 11.55 24.58 -0.23
C ARG A 13 11.41 26.11 -0.19
N MET A 14 11.62 26.78 -1.31
CA MET A 14 11.42 28.23 -1.41
C MET A 14 9.96 28.60 -1.12
N PHE A 15 9.02 27.82 -1.66
CA PHE A 15 7.59 27.97 -1.38
C PHE A 15 7.26 27.74 0.10
N GLU A 16 7.79 26.68 0.71
CA GLU A 16 7.62 26.43 2.16
C GLU A 16 8.10 27.61 3.01
N ALA A 17 9.29 28.15 2.69
CA ALA A 17 9.84 29.29 3.43
C ALA A 17 8.98 30.55 3.28
N VAL A 18 8.47 30.83 2.07
CA VAL A 18 7.57 31.97 1.82
C VAL A 18 6.24 31.80 2.55
N ALA A 19 5.68 30.59 2.54
CA ALA A 19 4.44 30.27 3.22
C ALA A 19 4.56 30.41 4.75
N ARG A 20 5.66 29.94 5.34
CA ARG A 20 5.91 30.02 6.78
C ARG A 20 6.25 31.43 7.26
N LEU A 21 6.98 32.20 6.45
CA LEU A 21 7.42 33.56 6.82
C LEU A 21 6.49 34.65 6.28
N GLU A 22 5.46 34.30 5.52
CA GLU A 22 4.51 35.23 4.86
C GLU A 22 5.21 36.39 4.11
N SER A 23 6.45 36.20 3.65
CA SER A 23 7.31 37.26 3.14
C SER A 23 8.35 36.72 2.15
N LEU A 24 8.33 37.26 0.94
CA LEU A 24 9.30 36.92 -0.11
C LEU A 24 10.72 37.32 0.27
N SER A 25 10.91 38.50 0.86
CA SER A 25 12.24 39.01 1.21
C SER A 25 12.87 38.22 2.36
N ARG A 26 12.09 37.91 3.42
CA ARG A 26 12.59 37.10 4.54
C ARG A 26 12.90 35.67 4.10
N ALA A 27 12.05 35.07 3.28
CA ALA A 27 12.30 33.74 2.72
C ALA A 27 13.55 33.72 1.83
N ALA A 28 13.74 34.73 0.98
CA ALA A 28 14.93 34.86 0.15
C ALA A 28 16.22 34.92 0.99
N ALA A 29 16.22 35.69 2.07
CA ALA A 29 17.32 35.74 3.02
C ALA A 29 17.57 34.37 3.68
N GLU A 30 16.53 33.68 4.16
CA GLU A 30 16.65 32.38 4.82
C GLU A 30 17.22 31.30 3.89
N VAL A 31 16.74 31.23 2.63
CA VAL A 31 17.22 30.23 1.66
C VAL A 31 18.50 30.67 0.92
N SER A 32 19.12 31.78 1.32
CA SER A 32 20.33 32.36 0.72
C SER A 32 20.20 32.58 -0.80
N ARG A 33 19.11 33.22 -1.23
CA ARG A 33 18.80 33.55 -2.64
C ARG A 33 18.33 34.98 -2.78
N SER A 34 18.33 35.49 -4.02
CA SER A 34 17.75 36.79 -4.31
C SER A 34 16.22 36.70 -4.34
N GLN A 35 15.54 37.77 -3.94
CA GLN A 35 14.07 37.84 -3.98
C GLN A 35 13.49 37.64 -5.40
N PRO A 36 14.09 38.16 -6.49
CA PRO A 36 13.65 37.83 -7.84
C PRO A 36 13.74 36.33 -8.16
N ALA A 37 14.77 35.63 -7.68
CA ALA A 37 14.91 34.20 -7.90
C ALA A 37 13.82 33.39 -7.17
N VAL A 38 13.48 33.76 -5.94
CA VAL A 38 12.35 33.16 -5.20
C VAL A 38 11.03 33.42 -5.92
N THR A 39 10.82 34.66 -6.38
CA THR A 39 9.61 35.03 -7.13
C THR A 39 9.45 34.22 -8.41
N GLN A 40 10.52 34.05 -9.19
CA GLN A 40 10.49 33.25 -10.41
C GLN A 40 10.25 31.76 -10.12
N ALA A 41 10.85 31.23 -9.05
CA ALA A 41 10.63 29.84 -8.63
C ALA A 41 9.16 29.58 -8.27
N LEU A 42 8.50 30.52 -7.59
CA LEU A 42 7.08 30.46 -7.28
C LEU A 42 6.21 30.53 -8.54
N ALA A 43 6.49 31.49 -9.43
CA ALA A 43 5.75 31.60 -10.69
C ALA A 43 5.85 30.31 -11.53
N ASN A 44 7.02 29.66 -11.53
CA ASN A 44 7.20 28.37 -12.18
C ASN A 44 6.38 27.27 -11.50
N LEU A 45 6.30 27.24 -10.17
CA LEU A 45 5.47 26.28 -9.44
C LEU A 45 3.98 26.46 -9.77
N GLU A 46 3.49 27.70 -9.75
CA GLU A 46 2.10 28.03 -10.07
C GLU A 46 1.76 27.61 -11.51
N LYS A 47 2.69 27.85 -12.45
CA LYS A 47 2.55 27.40 -13.84
C LYS A 47 2.50 25.88 -13.97
N THR A 48 3.41 25.16 -13.30
CA THR A 48 3.45 23.68 -13.34
C THR A 48 2.20 23.06 -12.72
N LEU A 49 1.67 23.65 -11.64
CA LEU A 49 0.49 23.14 -10.95
C LEU A 49 -0.83 23.67 -11.51
N GLY A 50 -0.80 24.66 -12.42
CA GLY A 50 -1.98 25.28 -12.99
C GLY A 50 -2.83 26.07 -11.98
N ALA A 51 -2.24 26.51 -10.86
CA ALA A 51 -2.97 27.13 -9.77
C ALA A 51 -2.19 28.27 -9.11
N THR A 52 -2.89 29.32 -8.69
CA THR A 52 -2.34 30.38 -7.84
C THR A 52 -2.15 29.86 -6.43
N LEU A 53 -0.92 29.93 -5.91
CA LEU A 53 -0.56 29.39 -4.60
C LEU A 53 -0.49 30.48 -3.53
N LEU A 54 -0.23 31.73 -3.93
CA LEU A 54 -0.06 32.85 -3.02
C LEU A 54 -0.87 34.07 -3.46
N GLU A 55 -1.56 34.68 -2.51
CA GLU A 55 -2.15 36.01 -2.64
C GLU A 55 -1.19 37.06 -2.05
N ARG A 56 -0.82 38.05 -2.87
CA ARG A 56 -0.01 39.18 -2.42
C ARG A 56 -0.91 40.28 -1.87
N ARG A 57 -0.60 40.72 -0.66
CA ARG A 57 -1.24 41.86 0.00
C ARG A 57 -0.16 42.86 0.41
N HIS A 58 -0.55 44.08 0.75
CA HIS A 58 0.38 45.12 1.23
C HIS A 58 1.15 44.68 2.50
N SER A 59 0.55 43.79 3.31
CA SER A 59 1.14 43.28 4.55
C SER A 59 2.02 42.03 4.38
N GLY A 60 2.01 41.37 3.22
CA GLY A 60 2.73 40.11 3.05
C GLY A 60 2.23 39.23 1.90
N SER A 61 2.65 37.97 1.92
CA SER A 61 2.21 36.93 0.97
C SER A 61 1.52 35.80 1.73
N TYR A 62 0.26 35.54 1.41
CA TYR A 62 -0.59 34.58 2.13
C TYR A 62 -0.98 33.41 1.23
N LEU A 63 -1.19 32.24 1.83
CA LEU A 63 -1.58 31.04 1.10
C LEU A 63 -3.01 31.15 0.56
N THR A 64 -3.22 30.76 -0.70
CA THR A 64 -4.55 30.41 -1.21
C THR A 64 -4.99 29.03 -0.69
N GLN A 65 -6.20 28.57 -1.04
CA GLN A 65 -6.60 27.18 -0.78
C GLN A 65 -5.61 26.17 -1.40
N CYS A 66 -5.25 26.35 -2.67
CA CYS A 66 -4.26 25.52 -3.36
C CYS A 66 -2.87 25.63 -2.72
N GLY A 67 -2.50 26.83 -2.28
CA GLY A 67 -1.29 27.06 -1.49
C GLY A 67 -1.28 26.27 -0.19
N GLY A 68 -2.39 26.25 0.55
CA GLY A 68 -2.54 25.48 1.77
C GLY A 68 -2.32 23.98 1.57
N ILE A 69 -2.92 23.42 0.51
CA ILE A 69 -2.75 22.01 0.11
C ILE A 69 -1.26 21.72 -0.16
N LEU A 70 -0.61 22.52 -1.02
CA LEU A 70 0.79 22.32 -1.36
C LEU A 70 1.70 22.49 -0.14
N HIS A 71 1.38 23.43 0.76
CA HIS A 71 2.19 23.70 1.95
C HIS A 71 2.23 22.51 2.88
N LEU A 72 1.06 21.94 3.21
CA LEU A 72 0.95 20.73 4.03
C LEU A 72 1.74 19.57 3.42
N ARG A 73 1.54 19.32 2.13
CA ARG A 73 2.21 18.22 1.41
C ARG A 73 3.72 18.42 1.31
N THR A 74 4.18 19.66 1.15
CA THR A 74 5.60 20.01 1.13
C THR A 74 6.26 19.81 2.50
N GLN A 75 5.59 20.20 3.58
CA GLN A 75 6.08 19.95 4.95
C GLN A 75 6.21 18.44 5.23
N ARG A 76 5.23 17.65 4.77
CA ARG A 76 5.26 16.20 4.90
C ARG A 76 6.38 15.56 4.08
N LEU A 77 6.58 16.01 2.84
CA LEU A 77 7.74 15.62 2.02
C LEU A 77 9.04 15.88 2.78
N ILE A 78 9.23 17.09 3.30
CA ILE A 78 10.45 17.48 4.03
C ILE A 78 10.64 16.59 5.26
N SER A 79 9.55 16.34 6.00
CA SER A 79 9.54 15.44 7.16
C SER A 79 9.97 14.02 6.80
N GLN A 80 9.47 13.45 5.69
CA GLN A 80 9.87 12.12 5.22
C GLN A 80 11.37 12.05 4.88
N ILE A 81 11.92 13.08 4.23
CA ILE A 81 13.35 13.16 3.94
C ILE A 81 14.16 13.23 5.24
N ARG A 82 13.77 14.11 6.17
CA ARG A 82 14.45 14.24 7.48
C ARG A 82 14.44 12.93 8.26
N GLN A 83 13.28 12.27 8.35
CA GLN A 83 13.15 11.01 9.07
C GLN A 83 13.99 9.90 8.45
N ALA A 84 14.15 9.90 7.12
CA ALA A 84 15.04 8.96 6.44
C ALA A 84 16.50 9.20 6.86
N LEU A 85 16.94 10.46 6.80
CA LEU A 85 18.31 10.85 7.16
C LEU A 85 18.64 10.61 8.64
N LEU A 86 17.66 10.58 9.53
CA LEU A 86 17.88 10.28 10.95
C LEU A 86 18.07 8.78 11.24
N LYS A 87 17.81 7.89 10.27
CA LYS A 87 18.00 6.45 10.48
C LYS A 87 19.48 6.09 10.47
N PRO A 88 19.98 5.29 11.45
CA PRO A 88 21.40 4.92 11.52
C PRO A 88 21.94 4.22 10.27
N GLN A 89 21.08 3.48 9.56
CA GLN A 89 21.43 2.80 8.32
C GLN A 89 21.43 3.70 7.07
N VAL A 90 21.02 4.96 7.18
CA VAL A 90 20.80 5.88 6.05
C VAL A 90 21.57 7.20 6.21
N GLY A 91 21.60 7.75 7.42
CA GLY A 91 22.29 8.99 7.70
C GLY A 91 23.73 8.78 8.14
N PRO A 92 24.60 9.79 7.97
CA PRO A 92 25.94 9.74 8.53
C PRO A 92 25.93 9.50 10.05
N PRO A 93 26.96 8.81 10.58
CA PRO A 93 27.16 8.69 12.02
C PRO A 93 27.33 10.09 12.62
N PHE A 94 26.57 10.39 13.68
CA PHE A 94 26.53 11.68 14.39
C PHE A 94 26.04 12.86 13.53
N LEU A 95 24.72 12.96 13.40
CA LEU A 95 24.00 14.08 12.77
C LEU A 95 23.53 15.11 13.82
N ASP A 96 24.10 16.32 13.79
CA ASP A 96 23.53 17.48 14.47
C ASP A 96 22.44 18.17 13.62
N LYS A 97 21.70 19.12 14.22
CA LYS A 97 20.62 19.85 13.53
C LYS A 97 21.13 20.67 12.33
N GLY A 98 22.33 21.24 12.41
CA GLY A 98 22.89 22.10 11.37
C GLY A 98 23.29 21.31 10.13
N ARG A 99 23.99 20.19 10.31
CA ARG A 99 24.37 19.25 9.25
C ARG A 99 23.14 18.60 8.63
N LEU A 100 22.12 18.23 9.43
CA LEU A 100 20.86 17.69 8.90
C LEU A 100 20.19 18.67 7.93
N SER A 101 20.04 19.93 8.35
CA SER A 101 19.46 20.98 7.48
C SER A 101 20.31 21.17 6.22
N SER A 102 21.64 21.24 6.34
CA SER A 102 22.52 21.40 5.16
C SER A 102 22.40 20.24 4.16
N LEU A 103 22.38 19.00 4.66
CA LEU A 103 22.23 17.80 3.83
C LEU A 103 20.89 17.75 3.13
N GLU A 104 19.81 18.00 3.88
CA GLU A 104 18.48 18.12 3.33
C GLU A 104 18.50 19.09 2.13
N HIS A 105 19.00 20.32 2.32
CA HIS A 105 19.05 21.35 1.26
C HIS A 105 19.87 20.94 0.02
N LYS A 106 20.89 20.09 0.18
CA LYS A 106 21.75 19.60 -0.91
C LYS A 106 21.14 18.42 -1.69
N ILE A 107 20.18 17.69 -1.12
CA ILE A 107 19.45 16.66 -1.85
C ILE A 107 18.58 17.33 -2.93
N THR A 108 18.72 16.86 -4.17
CA THR A 108 18.02 17.38 -5.36
C THR A 108 16.97 16.39 -5.87
N SER A 109 16.02 16.84 -6.69
CA SER A 109 15.06 15.96 -7.36
C SER A 109 15.76 14.90 -8.24
N THR A 110 16.93 15.21 -8.81
CA THR A 110 17.72 14.25 -9.60
C THR A 110 18.27 13.14 -8.71
N HIS A 111 18.82 13.45 -7.53
CA HIS A 111 19.27 12.43 -6.57
C HIS A 111 18.12 11.50 -6.17
N VAL A 112 16.95 12.09 -5.87
CA VAL A 112 15.74 11.34 -5.50
C VAL A 112 15.31 10.40 -6.61
N ARG A 113 15.13 10.90 -7.85
CA ARG A 113 14.69 10.10 -8.99
C ARG A 113 15.68 8.98 -9.30
N SER A 114 16.99 9.27 -9.34
CA SER A 114 18.03 8.29 -9.66
C SER A 114 18.09 7.15 -8.66
N LEU A 115 18.08 7.46 -7.35
CA LEU A 115 18.13 6.42 -6.31
C LEU A 115 16.86 5.57 -6.30
N VAL A 116 15.68 6.19 -6.44
CA VAL A 116 14.42 5.44 -6.50
C VAL A 116 14.37 4.54 -7.72
N ALA A 117 14.75 5.05 -8.90
CA ALA A 117 14.77 4.26 -10.12
C ALA A 117 15.73 3.07 -10.02
N LEU A 118 16.91 3.27 -9.42
CA LEU A 118 17.87 2.19 -9.20
C LEU A 118 17.32 1.12 -8.24
N ALA A 119 16.64 1.53 -7.17
CA ALA A 119 16.06 0.61 -6.19
C ALA A 119 14.86 -0.19 -6.72
N GLU A 120 14.13 0.35 -7.69
CA GLU A 120 12.93 -0.28 -8.24
C GLU A 120 13.16 -1.14 -9.49
N SER A 121 14.35 -1.03 -10.10
CA SER A 121 14.66 -1.67 -11.38
C SER A 121 15.55 -2.89 -11.20
N SER A 122 15.42 -3.85 -12.12
CA SER A 122 16.27 -5.05 -12.15
C SER A 122 17.65 -4.80 -12.77
N SER A 123 17.87 -3.67 -13.43
CA SER A 123 19.16 -3.29 -14.03
C SER A 123 19.32 -1.77 -14.07
N ILE A 124 20.57 -1.31 -14.23
CA ILE A 124 20.91 0.11 -14.35
C ILE A 124 20.30 0.71 -15.63
N GLU A 125 20.31 -0.03 -16.73
CA GLU A 125 19.74 0.39 -18.01
C GLU A 125 18.22 0.57 -17.91
N ALA A 126 17.53 -0.34 -17.20
CA ALA A 126 16.11 -0.22 -16.94
C ALA A 126 15.80 1.00 -16.05
N ALA A 127 16.62 1.23 -15.01
CA ALA A 127 16.50 2.40 -14.15
C ALA A 127 16.67 3.70 -14.94
N ALA A 128 17.71 3.77 -15.77
CA ALA A 128 18.06 4.96 -16.55
C ALA A 128 16.96 5.31 -17.57
N ARG A 129 16.39 4.31 -18.24
CA ARG A 129 15.22 4.50 -19.12
C ARG A 129 14.00 5.04 -18.37
N THR A 130 13.77 4.59 -17.13
CA THR A 130 12.59 4.99 -16.34
C THR A 130 12.61 6.47 -15.97
N VAL A 131 13.79 7.07 -15.83
CA VAL A 131 13.95 8.50 -15.49
C VAL A 131 14.48 9.35 -16.65
N ASP A 132 14.52 8.77 -17.85
CA ASP A 132 14.97 9.41 -19.09
C ASP A 132 16.37 10.05 -19.00
N VAL A 133 17.35 9.28 -18.53
CA VAL A 133 18.76 9.70 -18.48
C VAL A 133 19.67 8.59 -18.98
N THR A 134 20.95 8.92 -19.20
CA THR A 134 21.95 7.89 -19.51
C THR A 134 22.32 7.08 -18.26
N PRO A 135 22.65 5.78 -18.37
CA PRO A 135 23.13 4.97 -17.24
C PRO A 135 24.28 5.63 -16.46
N ARG A 136 25.20 6.30 -17.17
CA ARG A 136 26.32 7.03 -16.56
C ARG A 136 25.87 8.25 -15.75
N SER A 137 24.86 8.99 -16.23
CA SER A 137 24.29 10.11 -15.49
C SER A 137 23.53 9.65 -14.24
N LEU A 138 22.80 8.53 -14.33
CA LEU A 138 22.13 7.92 -13.19
C LEU A 138 23.14 7.50 -12.12
N CYS A 139 24.19 6.74 -12.49
CA CYS A 139 25.22 6.32 -11.54
C CYS A 139 25.93 7.52 -10.91
N ARG A 140 26.30 8.54 -11.70
CA ARG A 140 26.91 9.76 -11.17
C ARG A 140 26.01 10.45 -10.14
N SER A 141 24.72 10.58 -10.42
CA SER A 141 23.76 11.18 -9.48
C SER A 141 23.62 10.38 -8.18
N VAL A 142 23.77 9.06 -8.22
CA VAL A 142 23.74 8.21 -7.01
C VAL A 142 25.05 8.33 -6.25
N SER A 143 26.20 8.30 -6.93
CA SER A 143 27.51 8.50 -6.29
C SER A 143 27.65 9.90 -5.67
N ASP A 144 27.11 10.94 -6.31
CA ASP A 144 27.05 12.29 -5.75
C ASP A 144 26.23 12.30 -4.44
N LEU A 145 25.12 11.54 -4.39
CA LEU A 145 24.33 11.37 -3.17
C LEU A 145 25.08 10.57 -2.08
N GLU A 146 25.80 9.51 -2.44
CA GLU A 146 26.66 8.74 -1.53
C GLU A 146 27.75 9.64 -0.92
N HIS A 147 28.39 10.49 -1.73
CA HIS A 147 29.36 11.47 -1.24
C HIS A 147 28.74 12.50 -0.29
N LEU A 148 27.51 12.95 -0.57
CA LEU A 148 26.80 13.85 0.34
C LEU A 148 26.52 13.19 1.70
N LEU A 149 26.13 11.91 1.71
CA LEU A 149 25.80 11.18 2.93
C LEU A 149 27.04 10.62 3.66
N GLY A 150 28.16 10.46 2.95
CA GLY A 150 29.43 9.98 3.49
C GLY A 150 29.54 8.46 3.62
N HIS A 151 28.64 7.69 3.01
CA HIS A 151 28.70 6.22 3.00
C HIS A 151 27.98 5.63 1.76
N PRO A 152 28.27 4.37 1.38
CA PRO A 152 27.64 3.76 0.22
C PRO A 152 26.15 3.49 0.44
N LEU A 153 25.37 3.76 -0.61
CA LEU A 153 23.95 3.40 -0.76
C LEU A 153 23.80 2.23 -1.73
N THR A 154 24.84 1.92 -2.49
CA THR A 154 24.89 0.84 -3.47
C THR A 154 26.06 -0.09 -3.20
N HIS A 155 25.96 -1.32 -3.72
CA HIS A 155 27.03 -2.31 -3.67
C HIS A 155 26.98 -3.21 -4.91
N HIS A 156 28.13 -3.77 -5.26
CA HIS A 156 28.23 -4.73 -6.35
C HIS A 156 27.88 -6.14 -5.85
N THR A 157 27.07 -6.84 -6.64
CA THR A 157 26.77 -8.27 -6.48
C THR A 157 27.17 -9.00 -7.77
N ALA A 158 27.14 -10.34 -7.73
CA ALA A 158 27.32 -11.15 -8.93
C ALA A 158 26.29 -10.84 -10.04
N TYR A 159 25.14 -10.26 -9.68
CA TYR A 159 24.06 -9.89 -10.60
C TYR A 159 24.07 -8.40 -10.99
N GLY A 160 25.11 -7.66 -10.59
CA GLY A 160 25.27 -6.23 -10.88
C GLY A 160 25.17 -5.32 -9.65
N LEU A 161 25.08 -4.02 -9.91
CA LEU A 161 24.97 -2.98 -8.88
C LEU A 161 23.55 -2.97 -8.31
N THR A 162 23.41 -3.07 -6.98
CA THR A 162 22.12 -2.98 -6.28
C THR A 162 22.24 -2.11 -5.03
N THR A 163 21.11 -1.73 -4.44
CA THR A 163 21.09 -0.90 -3.23
C THR A 163 21.50 -1.70 -1.99
N THR A 164 22.25 -1.07 -1.08
CA THR A 164 22.42 -1.57 0.30
C THR A 164 21.07 -1.51 1.05
N LEU A 165 20.98 -2.12 2.24
CA LEU A 165 19.78 -1.99 3.08
C LEU A 165 19.44 -0.52 3.38
N GLY A 166 20.47 0.30 3.61
CA GLY A 166 20.35 1.75 3.75
C GLY A 166 19.84 2.44 2.50
N GLY A 167 20.44 2.12 1.34
CA GLY A 167 20.00 2.64 0.04
C GLY A 167 18.55 2.31 -0.27
N ALA A 168 18.12 1.08 -0.02
CA ALA A 168 16.74 0.64 -0.22
C ALA A 168 15.76 1.39 0.69
N GLU A 169 16.11 1.59 1.98
CA GLU A 169 15.26 2.32 2.92
C GLU A 169 15.18 3.82 2.57
N LEU A 170 16.30 4.43 2.17
CA LEU A 170 16.30 5.83 1.71
C LEU A 170 15.45 5.98 0.45
N ALA A 171 15.65 5.12 -0.56
CA ALA A 171 14.84 5.11 -1.77
C ALA A 171 13.34 5.01 -1.45
N ARG A 172 12.96 4.06 -0.58
CA ARG A 172 11.58 3.89 -0.14
C ARG A 172 11.01 5.18 0.47
N ARG A 173 11.73 5.82 1.40
CA ARG A 173 11.30 7.08 2.04
C ARG A 173 11.22 8.25 1.08
N LEU A 174 12.21 8.40 0.19
CA LEU A 174 12.21 9.45 -0.83
C LEU A 174 11.04 9.29 -1.80
N LYS A 175 10.69 8.05 -2.16
CA LYS A 175 9.51 7.78 -2.98
C LYS A 175 8.21 8.17 -2.28
N LEU A 176 8.06 7.85 -0.99
CA LEU A 176 6.92 8.33 -0.19
C LEU A 176 6.87 9.86 -0.11
N ALA A 177 8.03 10.51 0.00
CA ALA A 177 8.12 11.96 0.00
C ALA A 177 7.64 12.57 -1.34
N MET A 178 7.98 11.95 -2.48
CA MET A 178 7.48 12.37 -3.80
C MET A 178 5.99 12.15 -3.98
N ARG A 179 5.44 11.07 -3.41
CA ARG A 179 3.99 10.80 -3.43
C ARG A 179 3.17 11.91 -2.77
N GLU A 180 3.71 12.61 -1.77
CA GLU A 180 3.02 13.77 -1.18
C GLU A 180 2.76 14.89 -2.20
N ILE A 181 3.68 15.11 -3.14
CA ILE A 181 3.52 16.16 -4.17
C ILE A 181 2.60 15.70 -5.29
N GLU A 182 2.60 14.41 -5.60
CA GLU A 182 1.59 13.84 -6.50
C GLU A 182 0.18 14.00 -5.91
N HIS A 183 0.00 13.70 -4.61
CA HIS A 183 -1.28 13.97 -3.92
C HIS A 183 -1.64 15.46 -3.90
N ALA A 184 -0.67 16.36 -3.69
CA ALA A 184 -0.90 17.80 -3.75
C ALA A 184 -1.47 18.22 -5.11
N ARG A 185 -0.88 17.69 -6.20
CA ARG A 185 -1.34 17.97 -7.56
C ARG A 185 -2.74 17.45 -7.80
N ASP A 186 -3.05 16.23 -7.36
CA ASP A 186 -4.38 15.65 -7.51
C ASP A 186 -5.44 16.48 -6.76
N GLU A 187 -5.14 16.90 -5.52
CA GLU A 187 -6.04 17.72 -4.70
C GLU A 187 -6.20 19.14 -5.27
N ILE A 188 -5.13 19.76 -5.78
CA ILE A 188 -5.22 21.06 -6.46
C ILE A 188 -6.03 20.93 -7.75
N GLY A 189 -5.83 19.87 -8.53
CA GLY A 189 -6.61 19.58 -9.73
C GLY A 189 -8.11 19.44 -9.44
N MET A 190 -8.47 18.81 -8.31
CA MET A 190 -9.85 18.76 -7.80
C MET A 190 -10.42 20.16 -7.52
N VAL A 191 -9.68 21.03 -6.83
CA VAL A 191 -10.12 22.40 -6.53
C VAL A 191 -10.29 23.22 -7.82
N CYS A 192 -9.42 23.00 -8.82
CA CYS A 192 -9.46 23.68 -10.11
C CYS A 192 -10.45 23.08 -11.12
N GLY A 193 -11.17 22.00 -10.77
CA GLY A 193 -12.13 21.33 -11.65
C GLY A 193 -11.49 20.54 -12.82
N GLN A 194 -10.20 20.23 -12.74
CA GLN A 194 -9.40 19.56 -13.77
C GLN A 194 -9.07 18.10 -13.43
N ALA A 195 -9.84 17.47 -12.54
CA ALA A 195 -9.34 16.34 -11.80
C ALA A 195 -9.24 15.03 -12.58
N GLU A 196 -8.01 14.57 -12.82
CA GLU A 196 -7.70 13.15 -12.92
C GLU A 196 -7.02 12.76 -11.60
N THR A 197 -7.75 12.06 -10.71
CA THR A 197 -7.13 11.48 -9.51
C THR A 197 -6.92 10.00 -9.74
N ARG A 198 -5.74 9.50 -9.35
CA ARG A 198 -5.43 8.08 -9.45
C ARG A 198 -5.42 7.46 -8.06
N ILE A 199 -6.24 6.44 -7.87
CA ILE A 199 -6.27 5.66 -6.63
C ILE A 199 -5.80 4.25 -6.94
N SER A 200 -4.87 3.76 -6.13
CA SER A 200 -4.25 2.44 -6.32
C SER A 200 -4.55 1.56 -5.11
N VAL A 201 -5.29 0.48 -5.32
CA VAL A 201 -5.72 -0.44 -4.26
C VAL A 201 -5.07 -1.80 -4.46
N GLY A 202 -4.40 -2.33 -3.44
CA GLY A 202 -4.01 -3.73 -3.43
C GLY A 202 -5.16 -4.58 -2.90
N ALA A 203 -5.63 -5.55 -3.68
CA ALA A 203 -6.74 -6.40 -3.31
C ALA A 203 -6.25 -7.84 -3.14
N ILE A 204 -6.37 -8.39 -1.94
CA ILE A 204 -5.98 -9.77 -1.66
C ILE A 204 -7.04 -10.70 -2.26
N PRO A 205 -6.67 -11.64 -3.18
CA PRO A 205 -7.61 -12.62 -3.72
C PRO A 205 -8.34 -13.35 -2.59
N GLN A 206 -9.60 -13.74 -2.83
CA GLN A 206 -10.46 -14.45 -1.86
C GLN A 206 -11.01 -13.62 -0.69
N CYS A 207 -10.84 -12.31 -0.75
CA CYS A 207 -11.62 -11.39 0.08
C CYS A 207 -12.96 -11.11 -0.61
N SER A 208 -13.91 -10.52 0.10
CA SER A 208 -15.21 -10.12 -0.43
C SER A 208 -15.08 -9.02 -1.51
N MET A 209 -14.56 -9.37 -2.69
CA MET A 209 -14.21 -8.45 -3.80
C MET A 209 -15.40 -7.62 -4.26
N TYR A 210 -16.61 -8.12 -4.07
CA TYR A 210 -17.80 -7.37 -4.38
C TYR A 210 -17.99 -6.08 -3.58
N ILE A 211 -17.46 -6.03 -2.34
CA ILE A 211 -17.47 -4.81 -1.52
C ILE A 211 -16.58 -3.78 -2.22
N LEU A 212 -15.39 -4.20 -2.64
CA LEU A 212 -14.47 -3.36 -3.39
C LEU A 212 -15.11 -2.92 -4.71
N SER A 213 -15.68 -3.84 -5.49
CA SER A 213 -16.35 -3.52 -6.76
C SER A 213 -17.50 -2.53 -6.58
N ALA A 214 -18.36 -2.72 -5.57
CA ALA A 214 -19.46 -1.82 -5.30
C ALA A 214 -18.98 -0.43 -4.81
N ALA A 215 -17.92 -0.39 -3.99
CA ALA A 215 -17.30 0.86 -3.56
C ALA A 215 -16.61 1.60 -4.71
N VAL A 216 -16.01 0.89 -5.67
CA VAL A 216 -15.43 1.47 -6.89
C VAL A 216 -16.53 2.05 -7.76
N ASP A 217 -17.63 1.32 -7.98
CA ASP A 217 -18.75 1.79 -8.79
C ASP A 217 -19.33 3.09 -8.19
N ASP A 218 -19.66 3.07 -6.91
CA ASP A 218 -20.12 4.22 -6.15
C ASP A 218 -19.16 5.43 -6.19
N LEU A 219 -17.85 5.18 -6.18
CA LEU A 219 -16.83 6.23 -6.27
C LEU A 219 -16.80 6.84 -7.67
N LEU A 220 -16.79 6.02 -8.73
CA LEU A 220 -16.71 6.48 -10.11
C LEU A 220 -17.99 7.23 -10.53
N HIS A 221 -19.14 6.90 -9.94
CA HIS A 221 -20.36 7.70 -10.10
C HIS A 221 -20.21 9.13 -9.53
N GLN A 222 -19.52 9.30 -8.40
CA GLN A 222 -19.29 10.62 -7.79
C GLN A 222 -18.13 11.37 -8.43
N TYR A 223 -17.09 10.64 -8.87
CA TYR A 223 -15.87 11.20 -9.46
C TYR A 223 -15.60 10.53 -10.82
N PRO A 224 -16.32 10.93 -11.89
CA PRO A 224 -16.24 10.26 -13.20
C PRO A 224 -14.85 10.26 -13.84
N SER A 225 -14.02 11.25 -13.50
CA SER A 225 -12.66 11.39 -14.01
C SER A 225 -11.61 10.68 -13.15
N ALA A 226 -12.00 10.05 -12.03
CA ALA A 226 -11.09 9.28 -11.21
C ALA A 226 -10.68 7.97 -11.90
N GLN A 227 -9.43 7.57 -11.72
CA GLN A 227 -8.90 6.29 -12.19
C GLN A 227 -8.60 5.40 -10.99
N VAL A 228 -9.26 4.24 -10.93
CA VAL A 228 -8.96 3.23 -9.91
C VAL A 228 -8.15 2.11 -10.53
N MET A 229 -6.95 1.88 -9.99
CA MET A 229 -6.13 0.72 -10.29
C MET A 229 -6.29 -0.30 -9.15
N ILE A 230 -6.69 -1.52 -9.49
CA ILE A 230 -6.73 -2.65 -8.57
C ILE A 230 -5.57 -3.56 -8.90
N ALA A 231 -4.67 -3.77 -7.94
CA ALA A 231 -3.57 -4.71 -8.05
C ALA A 231 -3.88 -5.95 -7.22
N ASP A 232 -3.90 -7.12 -7.83
CA ASP A 232 -4.01 -8.40 -7.14
C ASP A 232 -2.64 -9.07 -6.96
N GLY A 233 -2.51 -9.88 -5.92
CA GLY A 233 -1.28 -10.62 -5.68
C GLY A 233 -1.13 -11.19 -4.28
N PRO A 234 0.02 -11.82 -4.00
CA PRO A 234 0.36 -12.30 -2.67
C PRO A 234 0.40 -11.17 -1.64
N TYR A 235 0.05 -11.50 -0.39
CA TYR A 235 0.04 -10.53 0.71
C TYR A 235 1.34 -9.75 0.85
N ASP A 236 2.47 -10.46 0.88
CA ASP A 236 3.77 -9.87 1.23
C ASP A 236 4.23 -8.89 0.14
N THR A 237 3.91 -9.21 -1.12
CA THR A 237 4.13 -8.33 -2.27
C THR A 237 3.29 -7.06 -2.14
N LEU A 238 1.98 -7.21 -1.94
CA LEU A 238 1.08 -6.07 -1.81
C LEU A 238 1.39 -5.22 -0.55
N LEU A 239 1.80 -5.83 0.55
CA LEU A 239 2.28 -5.14 1.75
C LEU A 239 3.54 -4.33 1.48
N ASN A 240 4.48 -4.88 0.73
CA ASN A 240 5.66 -4.12 0.29
C ASN A 240 5.28 -2.96 -0.66
N ASP A 241 4.35 -3.20 -1.57
CA ASP A 241 3.82 -2.17 -2.47
C ASP A 241 3.13 -1.04 -1.70
N LEU A 242 2.39 -1.36 -0.63
CA LEU A 242 1.83 -0.37 0.29
C LEU A 242 2.94 0.42 0.98
N ARG A 243 3.94 -0.26 1.55
CA ARG A 243 5.04 0.38 2.29
C ARG A 243 5.97 1.22 1.42
N THR A 244 5.98 0.98 0.11
CA THR A 244 6.75 1.75 -0.88
C THR A 244 5.91 2.79 -1.63
N GLY A 245 4.61 2.91 -1.34
CA GLY A 245 3.75 3.89 -2.02
C GLY A 245 3.39 3.55 -3.46
N ARG A 246 3.46 2.27 -3.88
CA ARG A 246 2.92 1.82 -5.16
C ARG A 246 1.40 1.72 -5.14
N ILE A 247 0.85 1.39 -3.97
CA ILE A 247 -0.59 1.41 -3.68
C ILE A 247 -0.85 2.31 -2.47
N ASP A 248 -2.07 2.80 -2.39
CA ASP A 248 -2.54 3.73 -1.37
C ASP A 248 -3.00 2.98 -0.12
N PHE A 249 -3.77 1.91 -0.32
CA PHE A 249 -4.22 1.02 0.75
C PHE A 249 -4.40 -0.41 0.24
N LEU A 250 -4.43 -1.35 1.20
CA LEU A 250 -4.77 -2.75 0.97
C LEU A 250 -6.19 -3.01 1.41
N PHE A 251 -6.92 -3.82 0.65
CA PHE A 251 -8.19 -4.37 1.04
C PHE A 251 -8.11 -5.90 1.12
N GLY A 252 -8.44 -6.45 2.28
CA GLY A 252 -8.58 -7.89 2.48
C GLY A 252 -8.29 -8.36 3.89
N ILE A 253 -8.05 -9.67 4.02
CA ILE A 253 -7.81 -10.32 5.31
C ILE A 253 -6.60 -9.71 6.03
N LEU A 254 -6.85 -9.17 7.23
CA LEU A 254 -5.86 -8.54 8.10
C LEU A 254 -4.91 -9.58 8.70
N ARG A 255 -3.61 -9.34 8.56
CA ARG A 255 -2.53 -10.24 8.98
C ARG A 255 -1.17 -9.55 9.00
N ARG A 256 -1.11 -8.31 9.50
CA ARG A 256 0.14 -7.56 9.67
C ARG A 256 1.15 -8.38 10.48
N PRO A 257 2.35 -8.67 9.93
CA PRO A 257 3.41 -9.35 10.68
C PRO A 257 3.91 -8.49 11.85
N ASP A 258 4.31 -9.11 12.96
CA ASP A 258 4.73 -8.41 14.19
C ASP A 258 5.92 -7.44 14.00
N TRP A 259 6.78 -7.70 13.01
CA TRP A 259 7.94 -6.86 12.69
C TRP A 259 7.56 -5.60 11.89
N VAL A 260 6.35 -5.53 11.33
CA VAL A 260 5.85 -4.39 10.56
C VAL A 260 5.15 -3.40 11.50
N ARG A 261 5.76 -2.23 11.70
CA ARG A 261 5.24 -1.18 12.60
C ARG A 261 4.79 0.09 11.88
N ASP A 262 5.02 0.18 10.58
CA ASP A 262 4.76 1.34 9.72
C ASP A 262 3.40 1.27 8.99
N VAL A 263 2.52 0.34 9.38
CA VAL A 263 1.17 0.19 8.83
C VAL A 263 0.11 0.06 9.93
N HIS A 264 -1.10 0.53 9.64
CA HIS A 264 -2.28 0.41 10.47
C HIS A 264 -3.28 -0.54 9.80
N GLU A 265 -3.93 -1.40 10.59
CA GLU A 265 -4.99 -2.29 10.13
C GLU A 265 -6.31 -1.91 10.79
N GLU A 266 -7.31 -1.62 9.96
CA GLU A 266 -8.67 -1.30 10.36
C GLU A 266 -9.59 -2.48 10.02
N PRO A 267 -10.13 -3.21 11.01
CA PRO A 267 -11.10 -4.27 10.77
C PRO A 267 -12.43 -3.69 10.29
N LEU A 268 -12.97 -4.23 9.20
CA LEU A 268 -14.25 -3.79 8.63
C LEU A 268 -15.38 -4.79 8.87
N PHE A 269 -15.14 -6.09 8.67
CA PHE A 269 -16.17 -7.12 8.84
C PHE A 269 -15.57 -8.50 9.11
N SER A 270 -16.42 -9.46 9.50
CA SER A 270 -16.08 -10.88 9.58
C SER A 270 -16.85 -11.67 8.53
N ASP A 271 -16.16 -12.54 7.82
CA ASP A 271 -16.73 -13.38 6.76
C ASP A 271 -16.33 -14.84 6.97
N PRO A 272 -17.00 -15.58 7.87
CA PRO A 272 -16.58 -16.92 8.29
C PRO A 272 -16.48 -17.89 7.12
N TYR A 273 -15.73 -18.98 7.31
CA TYR A 273 -15.61 -20.00 6.27
C TYR A 273 -16.86 -20.88 6.16
N SER A 274 -17.14 -21.33 4.94
CA SER A 274 -18.13 -22.35 4.59
C SER A 274 -17.45 -23.46 3.79
N ILE A 275 -17.93 -24.69 3.95
CA ILE A 275 -17.47 -25.82 3.14
C ILE A 275 -18.33 -25.91 1.89
N VAL A 276 -17.69 -25.94 0.73
CA VAL A 276 -18.36 -25.91 -0.58
C VAL A 276 -18.06 -27.17 -1.36
N VAL A 277 -19.11 -27.71 -1.98
CA VAL A 277 -19.09 -28.92 -2.82
C VAL A 277 -19.94 -28.69 -4.06
N ARG A 278 -19.86 -29.58 -5.06
CA ARG A 278 -20.78 -29.51 -6.20
C ARG A 278 -22.23 -29.74 -5.80
N THR A 279 -23.15 -29.25 -6.61
CA THR A 279 -24.56 -29.64 -6.50
C THR A 279 -24.72 -31.15 -6.68
N GLY A 280 -25.53 -31.76 -5.81
CA GLY A 280 -25.76 -33.21 -5.80
C GLY A 280 -24.62 -34.06 -5.20
N HIS A 281 -23.67 -33.44 -4.50
CA HIS A 281 -22.59 -34.16 -3.81
C HIS A 281 -23.14 -35.12 -2.73
N PRO A 282 -22.54 -36.31 -2.50
CA PRO A 282 -23.07 -37.28 -1.53
C PRO A 282 -23.24 -36.72 -0.10
N LEU A 283 -22.37 -35.78 0.30
CA LEU A 283 -22.45 -35.12 1.61
C LEU A 283 -23.71 -34.27 1.81
N THR A 284 -24.37 -33.80 0.74
CA THR A 284 -25.60 -33.00 0.89
C THR A 284 -26.79 -33.84 1.36
N ARG A 285 -26.68 -35.18 1.27
CA ARG A 285 -27.72 -36.12 1.70
C ARG A 285 -27.62 -36.49 3.19
N LYS A 286 -26.53 -36.10 3.87
CA LYS A 286 -26.33 -36.40 5.29
C LYS A 286 -27.07 -35.40 6.16
N ARG A 287 -27.81 -35.90 7.16
CA ARG A 287 -28.51 -35.07 8.16
C ARG A 287 -27.56 -34.46 9.19
N GLU A 288 -26.53 -35.19 9.57
CA GLU A 288 -25.47 -34.75 10.48
C GLU A 288 -24.13 -34.97 9.78
N LEU A 289 -23.34 -33.89 9.64
CA LEU A 289 -22.01 -33.92 9.01
C LEU A 289 -20.94 -33.91 10.08
N ARG A 290 -20.01 -34.86 10.01
CA ARG A 290 -18.85 -34.95 10.91
C ARG A 290 -17.55 -34.70 10.16
N LEU A 291 -16.48 -34.37 10.89
CA LEU A 291 -15.16 -34.12 10.30
C LEU A 291 -14.63 -35.36 9.57
N GLU A 292 -14.93 -36.57 10.05
CA GLU A 292 -14.53 -37.83 9.43
C GLU A 292 -15.14 -38.00 8.03
N ASP A 293 -16.37 -37.51 7.85
CA ASP A 293 -17.04 -37.54 6.55
C ASP A 293 -16.33 -36.64 5.53
N LEU A 294 -15.83 -35.50 5.99
CA LEU A 294 -15.10 -34.53 5.19
C LEU A 294 -13.68 -34.99 4.87
N ALA A 295 -13.05 -35.72 5.80
CA ALA A 295 -11.71 -36.30 5.64
C ALA A 295 -11.66 -37.45 4.61
N ALA A 296 -12.81 -37.98 4.21
CA ALA A 296 -12.90 -39.03 3.21
C ALA A 296 -12.67 -38.53 1.77
N TYR A 297 -12.79 -37.23 1.51
CA TYR A 297 -12.72 -36.63 0.18
C TYR A 297 -11.41 -35.89 -0.07
N ASP A 298 -11.13 -35.64 -1.35
CA ASP A 298 -9.97 -34.87 -1.80
C ASP A 298 -10.29 -33.37 -1.82
N TRP A 299 -9.39 -32.56 -1.28
CA TRP A 299 -9.58 -31.13 -1.13
C TRP A 299 -8.88 -30.32 -2.23
N ILE A 300 -9.44 -29.15 -2.53
CA ILE A 300 -8.77 -28.10 -3.30
C ILE A 300 -8.38 -27.00 -2.31
N LEU A 301 -7.08 -26.70 -2.22
CA LEU A 301 -6.55 -25.77 -1.22
C LEU A 301 -5.62 -24.74 -1.87
N PRO A 302 -5.45 -23.55 -1.27
CA PRO A 302 -4.39 -22.64 -1.68
C PRO A 302 -3.02 -23.13 -1.16
N ARG A 303 -1.97 -22.45 -1.62
CA ARG A 303 -0.59 -22.71 -1.23
C ARG A 303 -0.35 -22.74 0.29
N PRO A 304 0.65 -23.50 0.77
CA PRO A 304 1.08 -23.49 2.16
C PRO A 304 1.26 -22.07 2.73
N GLY A 305 0.84 -21.88 3.98
CA GLY A 305 0.92 -20.60 4.69
C GLY A 305 -0.23 -19.63 4.44
N ALA A 306 -1.07 -19.84 3.40
CA ALA A 306 -2.26 -19.03 3.19
C ALA A 306 -3.27 -19.19 4.35
N PRO A 307 -4.04 -18.14 4.72
CA PRO A 307 -5.00 -18.20 5.84
C PRO A 307 -5.99 -19.37 5.76
N ARG A 308 -6.54 -19.62 4.58
CA ARG A 308 -7.49 -20.70 4.33
C ARG A 308 -6.84 -22.09 4.45
N ARG A 309 -5.58 -22.24 4.02
CA ARG A 309 -4.81 -23.48 4.20
C ARG A 309 -4.55 -23.77 5.68
N ARG A 310 -4.16 -22.75 6.45
CA ARG A 310 -4.02 -22.88 7.92
C ARG A 310 -5.34 -23.25 8.58
N ALA A 311 -6.45 -22.69 8.12
CA ALA A 311 -7.77 -23.02 8.64
C ALA A 311 -8.14 -24.49 8.39
N PHE A 312 -7.87 -25.00 7.18
CA PHE A 312 -8.00 -26.41 6.86
C PHE A 312 -7.12 -27.30 7.76
N GLU A 313 -5.83 -26.97 7.88
CA GLU A 313 -4.88 -27.75 8.71
C GLU A 313 -5.29 -27.78 10.18
N TRP A 314 -5.80 -26.66 10.69
CA TRP A 314 -6.35 -26.57 12.04
C TRP A 314 -7.60 -27.46 12.21
N MET A 315 -8.53 -27.41 11.26
CA MET A 315 -9.78 -28.17 11.30
C MET A 315 -9.56 -29.69 11.38
N PHE A 316 -8.54 -30.20 10.70
CA PHE A 316 -8.16 -31.62 10.71
C PHE A 316 -7.02 -31.95 11.69
N SER A 317 -6.62 -30.99 12.53
CA SER A 317 -5.56 -31.21 13.51
C SER A 317 -5.98 -32.27 14.54
N GLY A 318 -5.13 -33.29 14.74
CA GLY A 318 -5.41 -34.38 15.68
C GLY A 318 -6.27 -35.53 15.13
N MET A 319 -6.69 -35.48 13.87
CA MET A 319 -7.35 -36.61 13.24
C MET A 319 -6.35 -37.67 12.78
N SER A 320 -6.71 -38.95 12.97
CA SER A 320 -5.91 -40.10 12.54
C SER A 320 -5.85 -40.22 11.02
N ARG A 321 -6.97 -39.95 10.34
CA ARG A 321 -7.06 -39.85 8.89
C ARG A 321 -7.01 -38.39 8.46
N GLN A 322 -5.94 -38.03 7.75
CA GLN A 322 -5.81 -36.72 7.13
C GLN A 322 -6.49 -36.71 5.75
N PRO A 323 -7.22 -35.64 5.38
CA PRO A 323 -7.76 -35.51 4.02
C PRO A 323 -6.62 -35.36 3.02
N THR A 324 -6.82 -35.82 1.79
CA THR A 324 -5.87 -35.56 0.70
C THR A 324 -6.13 -34.18 0.09
N SER A 325 -5.10 -33.59 -0.51
CA SER A 325 -5.23 -32.38 -1.32
C SER A 325 -4.30 -32.48 -2.53
N ARG A 326 -4.80 -33.04 -3.63
CA ARG A 326 -4.02 -33.20 -4.87
C ARG A 326 -4.00 -31.96 -5.76
N VAL A 327 -4.88 -31.00 -5.51
CA VAL A 327 -4.98 -29.76 -6.29
C VAL A 327 -4.66 -28.58 -5.40
N GLU A 328 -3.68 -27.78 -5.83
CA GLU A 328 -3.31 -26.52 -5.18
C GLU A 328 -3.60 -25.34 -6.10
N THR A 329 -4.49 -24.44 -5.68
CA THR A 329 -4.80 -23.19 -6.40
C THR A 329 -5.49 -22.19 -5.49
N SER A 330 -5.24 -20.90 -5.70
CA SER A 330 -6.00 -19.80 -5.09
C SER A 330 -6.98 -19.13 -6.04
N ALA A 331 -6.99 -19.50 -7.32
CA ALA A 331 -7.86 -18.91 -8.32
C ALA A 331 -9.29 -19.44 -8.14
N LEU A 332 -10.22 -18.53 -7.81
CA LEU A 332 -11.59 -18.89 -7.43
C LEU A 332 -12.35 -19.56 -8.57
N ASP A 333 -12.23 -19.03 -9.78
CA ASP A 333 -12.79 -19.59 -11.01
C ASP A 333 -12.33 -21.03 -11.28
N VAL A 334 -11.04 -21.31 -11.10
CA VAL A 334 -10.48 -22.66 -11.20
C VAL A 334 -11.03 -23.56 -10.09
N GLN A 335 -11.14 -23.06 -8.86
CA GLN A 335 -11.73 -23.81 -7.74
C GLN A 335 -13.19 -24.20 -8.05
N VAL A 336 -14.02 -23.24 -8.46
CA VAL A 336 -15.44 -23.46 -8.77
C VAL A 336 -15.59 -24.47 -9.91
N SER A 337 -14.82 -24.32 -10.99
CA SER A 337 -14.85 -25.23 -12.15
C SER A 337 -14.50 -26.67 -11.77
N LEU A 338 -13.42 -26.86 -11.01
CA LEU A 338 -12.99 -28.18 -10.56
C LEU A 338 -13.96 -28.83 -9.56
N ILE A 339 -14.56 -28.03 -8.67
CA ILE A 339 -15.59 -28.52 -7.75
C ILE A 339 -16.80 -28.97 -8.54
N ALA A 340 -17.34 -28.13 -9.42
CA ALA A 340 -18.53 -28.46 -10.21
C ALA A 340 -18.38 -29.78 -10.99
N ALA A 341 -17.15 -30.11 -11.43
CA ALA A 341 -16.84 -31.32 -12.19
C ALA A 341 -16.43 -32.55 -11.34
N SER A 342 -16.41 -32.47 -9.99
CA SER A 342 -15.91 -33.58 -9.17
C SER A 342 -16.50 -33.65 -7.75
N ASP A 343 -16.18 -34.72 -7.02
CA ASP A 343 -16.51 -34.85 -5.59
C ASP A 343 -15.44 -34.20 -4.68
N ARG A 344 -14.73 -33.18 -5.20
CA ARG A 344 -13.76 -32.42 -4.42
C ARG A 344 -14.48 -31.43 -3.53
N ILE A 345 -13.82 -31.12 -2.41
CA ILE A 345 -14.32 -30.19 -1.41
C ILE A 345 -13.36 -29.00 -1.32
N THR A 346 -13.88 -27.81 -1.03
CA THR A 346 -13.04 -26.69 -0.63
C THR A 346 -13.62 -25.90 0.53
N LEU A 347 -12.80 -25.00 1.05
CA LEU A 347 -13.18 -23.98 2.01
C LEU A 347 -13.33 -22.64 1.27
N MET A 348 -14.47 -21.98 1.39
CA MET A 348 -14.69 -20.62 0.86
C MET A 348 -15.13 -19.70 1.99
N SER A 349 -15.08 -18.39 1.79
CA SER A 349 -15.84 -17.47 2.62
C SER A 349 -17.34 -17.72 2.45
N THR A 350 -18.14 -17.32 3.43
CA THR A 350 -19.60 -17.46 3.35
C THR A 350 -20.14 -16.62 2.21
N GLN A 351 -19.56 -15.45 1.97
CA GLN A 351 -19.99 -14.58 0.88
C GLN A 351 -19.57 -15.09 -0.50
N GLU A 352 -18.36 -15.64 -0.65
CA GLU A 352 -17.93 -16.35 -1.85
C GLU A 352 -18.88 -17.52 -2.14
N ALA A 353 -19.12 -18.38 -1.15
CA ALA A 353 -19.98 -19.54 -1.29
C ALA A 353 -21.40 -19.16 -1.72
N ARG A 354 -22.00 -18.12 -1.12
CA ARG A 354 -23.34 -17.64 -1.47
C ARG A 354 -23.43 -17.16 -2.92
N ARG A 355 -22.44 -16.41 -3.39
CA ARG A 355 -22.42 -15.86 -4.75
C ARG A 355 -22.25 -16.95 -5.79
N GLU A 356 -21.28 -17.82 -5.58
CA GLU A 356 -20.98 -18.89 -6.52
C GLU A 356 -22.09 -19.96 -6.53
N SER A 357 -22.76 -20.19 -5.40
CA SER A 357 -23.93 -21.08 -5.35
C SER A 357 -25.14 -20.54 -6.14
N ALA A 358 -25.21 -19.23 -6.41
CA ALA A 358 -26.29 -18.65 -7.21
C ALA A 358 -26.29 -19.17 -8.66
N GLY A 359 -25.12 -19.59 -9.17
CA GLY A 359 -25.00 -20.25 -10.48
C GLY A 359 -25.50 -21.69 -10.52
N GLY A 360 -25.86 -22.29 -9.36
CA GLY A 360 -26.46 -23.62 -9.26
C GLY A 360 -25.49 -24.81 -9.41
N SER A 361 -24.23 -24.59 -9.78
CA SER A 361 -23.23 -25.65 -9.96
C SER A 361 -22.58 -26.14 -8.67
N ILE A 362 -22.55 -25.30 -7.64
CA ILE A 362 -21.98 -25.62 -6.33
C ILE A 362 -22.94 -25.22 -5.21
N VAL A 363 -22.73 -25.78 -4.02
CA VAL A 363 -23.55 -25.52 -2.83
C VAL A 363 -22.70 -25.56 -1.56
N ALA A 364 -23.01 -24.67 -0.62
CA ALA A 364 -22.43 -24.70 0.72
C ALA A 364 -23.09 -25.80 1.57
N LEU A 365 -22.28 -26.63 2.23
CA LEU A 365 -22.77 -27.62 3.20
C LEU A 365 -23.28 -26.91 4.47
N PRO A 366 -24.32 -27.46 5.15
CA PRO A 366 -24.79 -26.96 6.45
C PRO A 366 -23.82 -27.39 7.58
N PHE A 367 -22.54 -27.08 7.40
CA PHE A 367 -21.47 -27.37 8.35
C PHE A 367 -20.71 -26.08 8.62
N GLN A 368 -20.64 -25.68 9.89
CA GLN A 368 -19.89 -24.50 10.32
C GLN A 368 -18.52 -24.94 10.83
N PRO A 369 -17.41 -24.64 10.11
CA PRO A 369 -16.08 -24.94 10.57
C PRO A 369 -15.81 -24.25 11.92
N GLN A 370 -15.36 -25.00 12.92
CA GLN A 370 -14.94 -24.45 14.22
C GLN A 370 -13.53 -23.85 14.13
N VAL A 371 -13.35 -22.91 13.20
CA VAL A 371 -12.08 -22.24 12.96
C VAL A 371 -12.32 -20.74 12.90
N ALA A 372 -11.58 -20.00 13.73
CA ALA A 372 -11.60 -18.55 13.68
C ALA A 372 -10.96 -18.08 12.36
N ARG A 373 -11.73 -17.36 11.54
CA ARG A 373 -11.18 -16.63 10.39
C ARG A 373 -10.74 -15.24 10.84
N MET A 374 -9.61 -14.78 10.31
CA MET A 374 -9.13 -13.42 10.50
C MET A 374 -10.09 -12.41 9.89
N LEU A 375 -10.21 -11.23 10.49
CA LEU A 375 -11.08 -10.16 10.02
C LEU A 375 -10.63 -9.65 8.65
N ASP A 376 -11.60 -9.30 7.83
CA ASP A 376 -11.36 -8.59 6.58
C ASP A 376 -11.42 -7.09 6.84
N GLY A 377 -10.54 -6.31 6.21
CA GLY A 377 -10.43 -4.89 6.49
C GLY A 377 -9.51 -4.14 5.54
N VAL A 378 -9.06 -2.98 6.00
CA VAL A 378 -8.16 -2.11 5.26
C VAL A 378 -6.82 -2.01 5.97
N THR A 379 -5.71 -2.11 5.22
CA THR A 379 -4.37 -1.79 5.73
C THR A 379 -3.86 -0.52 5.05
N THR A 380 -3.40 0.45 5.84
CA THR A 380 -2.85 1.72 5.36
C THR A 380 -1.46 1.96 5.95
N ARG A 381 -0.64 2.82 5.35
CA ARG A 381 0.60 3.25 6.01
C ARG A 381 0.25 4.13 7.22
N ALA A 382 0.95 3.94 8.33
CA ALA A 382 0.70 4.69 9.57
C ALA A 382 0.91 6.21 9.39
N ASP A 383 1.79 6.59 8.46
CA ASP A 383 2.08 7.98 8.14
C ASP A 383 1.29 8.49 6.92
N TRP A 384 0.34 7.74 6.34
CA TRP A 384 -0.42 8.18 5.17
C TRP A 384 -1.37 9.33 5.51
N HIS A 385 -1.36 10.37 4.66
CA HIS A 385 -2.45 11.35 4.60
C HIS A 385 -3.22 11.14 3.30
N PRO A 386 -4.42 10.54 3.35
CA PRO A 386 -5.23 10.37 2.15
C PRO A 386 -5.69 11.73 1.60
N THR A 387 -5.93 11.80 0.29
CA THR A 387 -6.68 12.90 -0.34
C THR A 387 -8.16 12.81 0.01
N SER A 388 -8.95 13.85 -0.31
CA SER A 388 -10.41 13.82 -0.12
C SER A 388 -11.09 12.67 -0.88
N VAL A 389 -10.64 12.36 -2.10
CA VAL A 389 -11.21 11.27 -2.90
C VAL A 389 -10.80 9.90 -2.35
N GLN A 390 -9.55 9.76 -1.88
CA GLN A 390 -9.11 8.53 -1.21
C GLN A 390 -9.90 8.29 0.10
N LEU A 391 -10.19 9.33 0.88
CA LEU A 391 -11.06 9.24 2.06
C LEU A 391 -12.48 8.81 1.70
N SER A 392 -13.08 9.41 0.67
CA SER A 392 -14.40 9.03 0.18
C SER A 392 -14.45 7.55 -0.22
N PHE A 393 -13.39 7.03 -0.84
CA PHE A 393 -13.31 5.60 -1.17
C PHE A 393 -13.27 4.72 0.09
N LEU A 394 -12.47 5.06 1.10
CA LEU A 394 -12.43 4.32 2.37
C LEU A 394 -13.80 4.34 3.08
N GLU A 395 -14.51 5.46 3.04
CA GLU A 395 -15.86 5.57 3.60
C GLU A 395 -16.86 4.66 2.88
N ARG A 396 -16.81 4.59 1.55
CA ARG A 396 -17.66 3.68 0.76
C ARG A 396 -17.35 2.22 1.09
N LEU A 397 -16.09 1.85 1.26
CA LEU A 397 -15.71 0.51 1.73
C LEU A 397 -16.32 0.20 3.10
N ARG A 398 -16.26 1.13 4.06
CA ARG A 398 -16.90 0.99 5.38
C ARG A 398 -18.42 0.82 5.27
N GLN A 399 -19.07 1.62 4.41
CA GLN A 399 -20.52 1.55 4.21
C GLN A 399 -20.95 0.20 3.63
N HIS A 400 -20.26 -0.30 2.60
CA HIS A 400 -20.55 -1.61 2.01
C HIS A 400 -20.21 -2.75 2.96
N ALA A 401 -19.13 -2.63 3.74
CA ALA A 401 -18.77 -3.59 4.77
C ALA A 401 -19.82 -3.66 5.90
N GLY A 402 -20.40 -2.54 6.33
CA GLY A 402 -21.42 -2.50 7.38
C GLY A 402 -22.72 -3.23 7.03
N ARG A 403 -22.97 -3.51 5.74
CA ARG A 403 -24.10 -4.34 5.28
C ARG A 403 -23.87 -5.84 5.52
N ILE A 404 -22.65 -6.23 5.86
CA ILE A 404 -22.26 -7.59 6.20
C ILE A 404 -22.10 -7.64 7.72
N ASN A 405 -22.82 -8.56 8.36
CA ASN A 405 -22.82 -8.79 9.81
C ASN A 405 -21.52 -8.34 10.50
N THR A 406 -21.61 -7.25 11.26
CA THR A 406 -20.56 -6.78 12.17
C THR A 406 -20.36 -7.83 13.27
N PRO A 407 -19.17 -8.42 13.47
CA PRO A 407 -18.96 -9.21 14.67
C PRO A 407 -18.93 -8.27 15.88
N ALA A 408 -19.72 -8.59 16.91
CA ALA A 408 -19.52 -8.02 18.24
C ALA A 408 -18.07 -8.26 18.67
N VAL A 409 -17.33 -7.18 18.89
CA VAL A 409 -15.99 -7.22 19.50
C VAL A 409 -16.16 -7.78 20.90
N HIS A 410 -15.99 -9.10 21.06
CA HIS A 410 -15.76 -9.67 22.37
C HIS A 410 -14.28 -9.47 22.68
N PRO A 411 -13.91 -8.62 23.67
CA PRO A 411 -12.54 -8.59 24.13
C PRO A 411 -12.26 -9.95 24.76
N HIS A 412 -11.48 -10.79 24.07
CA HIS A 412 -10.85 -11.92 24.72
C HIS A 412 -9.90 -11.37 25.80
N ARG A 413 -10.43 -11.18 27.01
CA ARG A 413 -9.64 -11.06 28.22
C ARG A 413 -8.71 -12.27 28.27
N GLY A 414 -7.42 -11.99 28.40
CA GLY A 414 -6.35 -12.97 28.36
C GLY A 414 -6.65 -14.18 29.23
N ARG A 415 -6.66 -15.36 28.61
CA ARG A 415 -6.31 -16.60 29.28
C ARG A 415 -5.02 -17.07 28.63
N ARG A 416 -3.92 -16.93 29.38
CA ARG A 416 -2.69 -17.70 29.16
C ARG A 416 -3.10 -19.19 29.09
N MET A 417 -3.17 -19.76 27.89
CA MET A 417 -3.11 -21.20 27.71
C MET A 417 -1.75 -21.50 27.09
N GLY A 418 -0.85 -22.02 27.93
CA GLY A 418 0.38 -22.61 27.48
C GLY A 418 0.07 -23.85 26.65
N ARG A 419 0.29 -23.77 25.35
CA ARG A 419 0.65 -24.92 24.52
C ARG A 419 1.70 -24.43 23.52
N LYS A 420 2.95 -24.81 23.79
CA LYS A 420 4.09 -24.60 22.88
C LYS A 420 3.74 -25.25 21.55
N LEU A 421 3.83 -24.49 20.46
CA LEU A 421 3.97 -25.02 19.11
C LEU A 421 5.20 -25.96 19.09
N PRO A 422 5.13 -27.16 18.51
CA PRO A 422 6.33 -27.92 18.23
C PRO A 422 7.15 -27.17 17.16
N ALA A 423 8.43 -26.97 17.42
CA ALA A 423 9.38 -26.45 16.45
C ALA A 423 9.50 -27.44 15.27
N PRO A 424 9.77 -26.96 14.04
CA PRO A 424 10.07 -27.85 12.93
C PRO A 424 11.37 -28.62 13.24
N ALA A 425 11.33 -29.94 13.07
CA ALA A 425 12.52 -30.78 13.14
C ALA A 425 13.52 -30.38 12.04
N ALA A 426 14.80 -30.47 12.40
CA ALA A 426 15.98 -30.03 11.66
C ALA A 426 16.11 -30.62 10.25
#